data_AF-C8NIG1-F1
#
_entry.id   AF-C8NIG1-F1
#
_cell.length_a   1.000
_cell.length_b   1.000
_cell.length_c   1.000
_cell.angle_alpha   90.00
_cell.angle_beta   90.00
_cell.angle_gamma   90.00
#
_symmetry.space_group_name_H-M   'P 1'
#
loop_
_entity.id
_entity.type
_entity.pdbx_description
1 polymer ?
#
loop_
_entity_poly.entity_id
_entity_poly.type
_entity_poly.pdbx_seq_one_letter_code
_entity_poly.pdbx_strand_id
1 'polypeptide(L)'
;MSFTKKQISNFLDDKLLFRFSIGEEYVINYNRQSEEYTFDELEKIAKRNFEYWDSVSGDYFSQEWASLSRNINKVREYLSTIEELDLDRIHSYFYNNISSDRENVEKNKYLYIISMSSPIDKDTEFGAIKNFVSFYTQYLTNDLKNAVSNFIRLSKNMHEIGNALSSTSQYIFYPALYLLKQHLSDLKESKDDFETNIVLPIKSKLQEISDDSDEQYKEITTFIETKHNEIQKQFDEQSKGLKEFRSLINVWQDEKEARLNDLEETYKNKLSLALPELHWNNRSEEYRRLARCWTGVLVVFVVALVVSLRELVIVIHEYSLDTVQEIPFVSKSFILVSIISFFVYIIRVLIKIVMSNHHLATEYEQKAALTRFYQALTYAGTDISQEERIIIIHSLFSKTETGLVKTESSNDVDAILSVLSKNAK
;
A
#
# COMPACT_ATOMS: atom_id res chain seq x y z
N MET A 1 -0.99 115.34 -2.39
CA MET A 1 -1.88 114.41 -1.67
C MET A 1 -1.34 113.03 -1.96
N SER A 2 -0.90 112.24 -0.97
CA SER A 2 -0.29 110.92 -1.27
C SER A 2 -1.36 109.90 -1.62
N PHE A 3 -1.07 109.04 -2.60
CA PHE A 3 -1.96 107.94 -2.97
C PHE A 3 -1.98 106.87 -1.87
N THR A 4 -3.15 106.28 -1.62
CA THR A 4 -3.26 105.13 -0.71
C THR A 4 -2.63 103.89 -1.34
N LYS A 5 -2.16 102.95 -0.52
CA LYS A 5 -1.60 101.67 -1.00
C LYS A 5 -2.51 100.97 -2.01
N LYS A 6 -3.82 100.97 -1.76
CA LYS A 6 -4.83 100.33 -2.63
C LYS A 6 -5.01 101.06 -3.97
N GLN A 7 -4.92 102.39 -3.99
CA GLN A 7 -4.97 103.16 -5.24
C GLN A 7 -3.75 102.87 -6.12
N ILE A 8 -2.56 102.77 -5.51
CA ILE A 8 -1.33 102.41 -6.21
C ILE A 8 -1.44 100.98 -6.78
N SER A 9 -1.85 100.00 -5.97
CA SER A 9 -1.98 98.60 -6.45
C SER A 9 -2.97 98.49 -7.61
N ASN A 10 -4.17 99.08 -7.49
CA ASN A 10 -5.16 99.04 -8.58
C ASN A 10 -4.64 99.67 -9.89
N PHE A 11 -3.87 100.76 -9.79
CA PHE A 11 -3.26 101.38 -10.96
C PHE A 11 -2.19 100.47 -11.59
N LEU A 12 -1.33 99.88 -10.77
CA LEU A 12 -0.28 98.99 -11.26
C LEU A 12 -0.85 97.72 -11.85
N ASP A 13 -1.85 97.08 -11.24
CA ASP A 13 -2.43 95.82 -11.72
C ASP A 13 -3.11 95.98 -13.10
N ASP A 14 -3.63 97.17 -13.39
CA ASP A 14 -4.19 97.51 -14.71
C ASP A 14 -3.10 97.71 -15.79
N LYS A 15 -1.90 98.13 -15.40
CA LYS A 15 -0.83 98.58 -16.32
C LYS A 15 0.39 97.67 -16.38
N LEU A 16 0.69 96.92 -15.33
CA LEU A 16 1.92 96.18 -15.14
C LEU A 16 1.65 94.76 -14.63
N LEU A 17 2.35 93.81 -15.21
CA LEU A 17 2.43 92.42 -14.75
C LEU A 17 3.89 92.03 -14.61
N PHE A 18 4.16 90.98 -13.83
CA PHE A 18 5.51 90.50 -13.55
C PHE A 18 5.60 89.00 -13.76
N ARG A 19 6.72 88.52 -14.29
CA ARG A 19 7.03 87.11 -14.46
C ARG A 19 8.48 86.84 -14.08
N PHE A 20 8.74 85.70 -13.46
CA PHE A 20 10.11 85.28 -13.16
C PHE A 20 10.70 84.49 -14.33
N SER A 21 11.94 84.82 -14.69
CA SER A 21 12.79 84.03 -15.58
C SER A 21 13.89 83.38 -14.74
N ILE A 22 13.82 82.06 -14.59
CA ILE A 22 14.70 81.29 -13.70
C ILE A 22 15.39 80.17 -14.48
N GLY A 23 16.71 80.06 -14.34
CA GLY A 23 17.53 79.04 -14.99
C GLY A 23 17.14 77.59 -14.62
N GLU A 24 17.46 76.64 -15.50
CA GLU A 24 17.14 75.20 -15.30
C GLU A 24 17.83 74.62 -14.07
N GLU A 25 18.97 75.19 -13.70
CA GLU A 25 19.77 74.81 -12.54
C GLU A 25 19.15 75.19 -11.20
N TYR A 26 18.04 75.94 -11.21
CA TYR A 26 17.33 76.40 -10.01
C TYR A 26 15.87 75.93 -9.93
N VAL A 27 15.37 75.17 -10.91
CA VAL A 27 13.98 74.66 -10.93
C VAL A 27 13.91 73.20 -11.30
N ILE A 28 12.98 72.45 -10.71
CA ILE A 28 12.66 71.06 -11.05
C ILE A 28 11.42 71.03 -11.93
N ASN A 29 10.31 71.63 -11.49
CA ASN A 29 9.05 71.66 -12.23
C ASN A 29 8.37 73.03 -12.10
N TYR A 30 8.96 74.04 -12.75
CA TYR A 30 8.44 75.40 -12.80
C TYR A 30 8.04 75.78 -14.23
N ASN A 31 6.78 76.21 -14.42
CA ASN A 31 6.33 76.68 -15.71
C ASN A 31 6.75 78.14 -15.94
N ARG A 32 7.81 78.32 -16.74
CA ARG A 32 8.39 79.63 -17.08
C ARG A 32 7.50 80.56 -17.88
N GLN A 33 6.41 80.07 -18.48
CA GLN A 33 5.60 80.86 -19.43
C GLN A 33 4.17 81.13 -18.96
N SER A 34 3.71 80.50 -17.87
CA SER A 34 2.30 80.58 -17.48
C SER A 34 1.99 81.49 -16.29
N GLU A 35 2.95 81.79 -15.43
CA GLU A 35 2.66 82.53 -14.19
C GLU A 35 2.99 84.01 -14.33
N GLU A 36 1.94 84.84 -14.21
CA GLU A 36 2.01 86.29 -14.16
C GLU A 36 1.52 86.77 -12.80
N TYR A 37 2.19 87.77 -12.25
CA TYR A 37 1.94 88.27 -10.91
C TYR A 37 1.70 89.78 -10.94
N THR A 38 0.85 90.24 -10.03
CA THR A 38 0.71 91.65 -9.68
C THR A 38 1.95 92.15 -8.92
N PHE A 39 2.11 93.46 -8.78
CA PHE A 39 3.23 94.03 -8.03
C PHE A 39 3.19 93.64 -6.54
N ASP A 40 2.00 93.52 -5.96
CA ASP A 40 1.82 93.10 -4.57
C ASP A 40 2.09 91.60 -4.38
N GLU A 41 1.80 90.75 -5.37
CA GLU A 41 2.19 89.34 -5.35
C GLU A 41 3.69 89.17 -5.51
N LEU A 42 4.33 89.95 -6.38
CA LEU A 42 5.78 89.99 -6.53
C LEU A 42 6.47 90.31 -5.19
N GLU A 43 6.00 91.35 -4.48
CA GLU A 43 6.51 91.70 -3.15
C GLU A 43 6.37 90.54 -2.15
N LYS A 44 5.20 89.86 -2.13
CA LYS A 44 4.97 88.71 -1.26
C LYS A 44 5.86 87.52 -1.61
N ILE A 45 6.09 87.25 -2.89
CA ILE A 45 6.96 86.16 -3.34
C ILE A 45 8.40 86.46 -2.96
N ALA A 46 8.90 87.66 -3.27
CA ALA A 46 10.27 88.06 -2.93
C ALA A 46 10.52 87.98 -1.42
N LYS A 47 9.57 88.48 -0.61
CA LYS A 47 9.65 88.40 0.85
C LYS A 47 9.67 86.97 1.38
N ARG A 48 8.73 86.11 0.95
CA ARG A 48 8.65 84.72 1.45
C ARG A 48 9.89 83.90 1.07
N ASN A 49 10.40 84.08 -0.15
CA ASN A 49 11.62 83.40 -0.58
C ASN A 49 12.84 83.93 0.16
N PHE A 50 12.96 85.25 0.38
CA PHE A 50 14.01 85.82 1.22
C PHE A 50 13.96 85.25 2.64
N GLU A 51 12.81 85.29 3.31
CA GLU A 51 12.65 84.76 4.67
C GLU A 51 13.04 83.28 4.76
N TYR A 52 12.64 82.46 3.78
CA TYR A 52 13.04 81.06 3.75
C TYR A 52 14.55 80.90 3.57
N TRP A 53 15.12 81.47 2.51
CA TRP A 53 16.54 81.29 2.19
C TRP A 53 17.43 81.85 3.30
N ASP A 54 17.10 83.02 3.86
CA ASP A 54 17.83 83.60 4.99
C ASP A 54 17.78 82.73 6.25
N SER A 55 16.66 82.03 6.49
CA SER A 55 16.51 81.12 7.64
C SER A 55 17.35 79.84 7.54
N VAL A 56 17.63 79.36 6.33
CA VAL A 56 18.41 78.13 6.10
C VAL A 56 19.88 78.42 5.84
N SER A 57 20.20 79.60 5.28
CA SER A 57 21.55 80.05 4.97
C SER A 57 21.61 81.55 4.66
N GLY A 58 22.56 82.27 5.26
CA GLY A 58 22.88 83.66 4.84
C GLY A 58 23.68 83.75 3.53
N ASP A 59 23.49 82.78 2.62
CA ASP A 59 24.35 82.53 1.47
C ASP A 59 23.85 83.21 0.18
N TYR A 60 24.29 82.71 -0.97
CA TYR A 60 24.01 83.28 -2.29
C TYR A 60 22.50 83.46 -2.56
N PHE A 61 21.67 82.46 -2.25
CA PHE A 61 20.24 82.54 -2.53
C PHE A 61 19.54 83.59 -1.68
N SER A 62 19.89 83.70 -0.39
CA SER A 62 19.37 84.76 0.47
C SER A 62 19.73 86.14 -0.09
N GLN A 63 20.97 86.33 -0.57
CA GLN A 63 21.42 87.60 -1.13
C GLN A 63 20.66 88.01 -2.41
N GLU A 64 20.38 87.07 -3.31
CA GLU A 64 19.59 87.32 -4.53
C GLU A 64 18.18 87.82 -4.16
N TRP A 65 17.49 87.12 -3.25
CA TRP A 65 16.14 87.50 -2.81
C TRP A 65 16.13 88.77 -1.95
N ALA A 66 17.17 89.03 -1.17
CA ALA A 66 17.35 90.27 -0.41
C ALA A 66 17.54 91.47 -1.34
N SER A 67 18.28 91.29 -2.44
CA SER A 67 18.50 92.31 -3.46
C SER A 67 17.19 92.71 -4.13
N LEU A 68 16.41 91.72 -4.61
CA LEU A 68 15.10 91.96 -5.22
C LEU A 68 14.14 92.63 -4.22
N SER A 69 14.07 92.14 -2.98
CA SER A 69 13.22 92.71 -1.93
C SER A 69 13.57 94.16 -1.63
N ARG A 70 14.86 94.49 -1.55
CA ARG A 70 15.33 95.88 -1.35
C ARG A 70 14.92 96.78 -2.51
N ASN A 71 15.01 96.29 -3.74
CA ASN A 71 14.62 97.06 -4.92
C ASN A 71 13.11 97.27 -5.01
N ILE A 72 12.30 96.25 -4.70
CA ILE A 72 10.84 96.36 -4.59
C ILE A 72 10.46 97.40 -3.54
N ASN A 73 11.13 97.41 -2.38
CA ASN A 73 10.89 98.41 -1.33
C ASN A 73 11.21 99.83 -1.81
N LYS A 74 12.33 100.05 -2.51
CA LYS A 74 12.63 101.37 -3.11
C LYS A 74 11.53 101.84 -4.06
N VAL A 75 11.03 100.93 -4.92
CA VAL A 75 9.90 101.23 -5.81
C VAL A 75 8.64 101.56 -5.03
N ARG A 76 8.35 100.81 -3.96
CA ARG A 76 7.19 101.05 -3.09
C ARG A 76 7.26 102.41 -2.40
N GLU A 77 8.43 102.79 -1.89
CA GLU A 77 8.69 104.08 -1.29
C GLU A 77 8.53 105.22 -2.31
N TYR A 78 9.10 105.06 -3.51
CA TYR A 78 8.92 106.00 -4.60
C TYR A 78 7.45 106.22 -4.95
N LEU A 79 6.70 105.14 -5.19
CA LEU A 79 5.28 105.21 -5.53
C LEU A 79 4.42 105.85 -4.42
N SER A 80 4.87 105.77 -3.17
CA SER A 80 4.17 106.39 -2.02
C SER A 80 4.43 107.90 -1.91
N THR A 81 5.46 108.42 -2.59
CA THR A 81 5.89 109.83 -2.51
C THR A 81 5.54 110.66 -3.75
N ILE A 82 5.19 110.01 -4.88
CA ILE A 82 4.80 110.71 -6.11
C ILE A 82 3.44 111.39 -6.00
N GLU A 83 3.32 112.58 -6.61
CA GLU A 83 2.08 113.37 -6.63
C GLU A 83 1.12 112.97 -7.77
N GLU A 84 1.64 112.34 -8.83
CA GLU A 84 0.88 111.89 -10.00
C GLU A 84 1.35 110.50 -10.46
N LEU A 85 0.39 109.61 -10.77
CA LEU A 85 0.65 108.26 -11.29
C LEU A 85 0.90 108.31 -12.80
N ASP A 86 2.05 108.88 -13.17
CA ASP A 86 2.53 108.95 -14.55
C ASP A 86 3.23 107.64 -14.96
N LEU A 87 2.69 106.98 -15.97
CA LEU A 87 3.14 105.66 -16.40
C LEU A 87 4.58 105.67 -16.95
N ASP A 88 5.02 106.74 -17.63
CA ASP A 88 6.37 106.84 -18.21
C ASP A 88 7.44 107.02 -17.13
N ARG A 89 7.15 107.82 -16.09
CA ARG A 89 7.99 107.96 -14.90
C ARG A 89 8.08 106.65 -14.12
N ILE A 90 6.94 105.98 -13.93
CA ILE A 90 6.90 104.67 -13.27
C ILE A 90 7.73 103.66 -14.06
N HIS A 91 7.57 103.60 -15.38
CA HIS A 91 8.37 102.71 -16.23
C HIS A 91 9.88 102.95 -16.10
N SER A 92 10.30 104.22 -16.10
CA SER A 92 11.70 104.61 -15.93
C SER A 92 12.25 104.19 -14.57
N TYR A 93 11.44 104.29 -13.51
CA TYR A 93 11.84 103.88 -12.17
C TYR A 93 11.92 102.35 -12.03
N PHE A 94 10.98 101.61 -12.62
CA PHE A 94 10.99 100.16 -12.68
C PHE A 94 12.18 99.62 -13.49
N TYR A 95 12.51 100.24 -14.62
CA TYR A 95 13.66 99.88 -15.46
C TYR A 95 14.97 99.87 -14.66
N ASN A 96 15.16 100.87 -13.80
CA ASN A 96 16.39 101.05 -13.04
C ASN A 96 16.47 100.19 -11.77
N ASN A 97 15.34 99.74 -11.22
CA ASN A 97 15.30 99.06 -9.92
C ASN A 97 14.84 97.60 -10.00
N ILE A 98 13.87 97.27 -10.85
CA ILE A 98 13.27 95.92 -10.91
C ILE A 98 13.85 95.12 -12.07
N SER A 99 13.58 95.57 -13.29
CA SER A 99 14.07 94.91 -14.50
C SER A 99 14.00 95.85 -15.69
N SER A 100 15.04 95.83 -16.51
CA SER A 100 15.05 96.46 -17.84
C SER A 100 14.32 95.63 -18.89
N ASP A 101 14.07 94.35 -18.62
CA ASP A 101 13.43 93.42 -19.55
C ASP A 101 11.91 93.46 -19.39
N ARG A 102 11.22 93.80 -20.49
CA ARG A 102 9.77 93.92 -20.53
C ARG A 102 9.20 93.67 -21.92
N GLU A 103 7.99 93.15 -21.94
CA GLU A 103 7.18 92.92 -23.13
C GLU A 103 5.92 93.78 -23.10
N ASN A 104 5.46 94.24 -24.26
CA ASN A 104 4.16 94.89 -24.37
C ASN A 104 3.08 93.81 -24.57
N VAL A 105 2.13 93.73 -23.65
CA VAL A 105 1.06 92.72 -23.68
C VAL A 105 -0.18 93.30 -24.37
N GLU A 106 -0.55 94.52 -24.00
CA GLU A 106 -1.68 95.26 -24.57
C GLU A 106 -1.38 96.77 -24.59
N LYS A 107 -2.31 97.56 -25.13
CA LYS A 107 -2.18 99.03 -25.17
C LYS A 107 -2.01 99.57 -23.74
N ASN A 108 -0.83 100.16 -23.47
CA ASN A 108 -0.43 100.69 -22.17
C ASN A 108 -0.38 99.63 -21.05
N LYS A 109 -0.19 98.34 -21.38
CA LYS A 109 0.03 97.27 -20.41
C LYS A 109 1.32 96.50 -20.71
N TYR A 110 2.16 96.32 -19.70
CA TYR A 110 3.50 95.75 -19.85
C TYR A 110 3.76 94.59 -18.89
N LEU A 111 4.45 93.57 -19.37
CA LEU A 111 4.94 92.44 -18.58
C LEU A 111 6.44 92.62 -18.32
N TYR A 112 6.84 92.75 -17.07
CA TYR A 112 8.24 92.81 -16.65
C TYR A 112 8.79 91.41 -16.36
N ILE A 113 9.94 91.09 -16.95
CA ILE A 113 10.61 89.80 -16.78
C ILE A 113 11.74 89.96 -15.76
N ILE A 114 11.66 89.22 -14.65
CA ILE A 114 12.60 89.31 -13.53
C ILE A 114 13.50 88.09 -13.56
N SER A 115 14.77 88.29 -13.91
CA SER A 115 15.78 87.22 -13.88
C SER A 115 16.18 86.92 -12.44
N MET A 116 16.06 85.67 -12.01
CA MET A 116 16.48 85.22 -10.68
C MET A 116 17.41 84.02 -10.76
N SER A 117 18.54 84.09 -10.04
CA SER A 117 19.51 82.99 -9.93
C SER A 117 19.28 82.17 -8.65
N SER A 118 18.03 81.79 -8.39
CA SER A 118 17.64 81.13 -7.14
C SER A 118 16.36 80.30 -7.32
N PRO A 119 16.20 79.18 -6.60
CA PRO A 119 14.94 78.44 -6.61
C PRO A 119 13.82 79.26 -5.95
N ILE A 120 12.60 79.05 -6.44
CA ILE A 120 11.40 79.80 -6.08
C ILE A 120 10.33 78.89 -5.47
N ASP A 121 9.60 79.41 -4.49
CA ASP A 121 8.45 78.74 -3.84
C ASP A 121 7.24 78.46 -4.75
N LYS A 122 7.32 78.89 -6.01
CA LYS A 122 6.34 78.62 -7.08
C LYS A 122 6.65 77.40 -7.91
N ASP A 123 7.84 76.83 -7.78
CA ASP A 123 8.15 75.51 -8.31
C ASP A 123 7.29 74.47 -7.58
N THR A 124 6.56 73.62 -8.31
CA THR A 124 5.66 72.64 -7.68
C THR A 124 6.43 71.64 -6.81
N GLU A 125 7.71 71.42 -7.13
CA GLU A 125 8.63 70.54 -6.42
C GLU A 125 9.55 71.31 -5.45
N PHE A 126 9.24 72.57 -5.13
CA PHE A 126 10.01 73.34 -4.15
C PHE A 126 10.07 72.65 -2.77
N GLY A 127 9.03 71.91 -2.40
CA GLY A 127 9.03 71.08 -1.19
C GLY A 127 10.17 70.07 -1.15
N ALA A 128 10.48 69.42 -2.28
CA ALA A 128 11.60 68.49 -2.38
C ALA A 128 12.95 69.21 -2.21
N ILE A 129 13.09 70.40 -2.80
CA ILE A 129 14.27 71.25 -2.61
C ILE A 129 14.43 71.61 -1.13
N LYS A 130 13.35 72.03 -0.45
CA LYS A 130 13.41 72.36 0.98
C LYS A 130 13.86 71.19 1.84
N ASN A 131 13.33 70.00 1.57
CA ASN A 131 13.69 68.79 2.33
C ASN A 131 15.16 68.43 2.13
N PHE A 132 15.66 68.54 0.89
CA PHE A 132 17.08 68.35 0.62
C PHE A 132 17.94 69.40 1.32
N VAL A 133 17.58 70.69 1.28
CA VAL A 133 18.30 71.76 1.98
C VAL A 133 18.38 71.47 3.48
N SER A 134 17.27 71.10 4.11
CA SER A 134 17.22 70.72 5.53
C SER A 134 18.07 69.50 5.87
N PHE A 135 18.27 68.58 4.93
CA PHE A 135 19.20 67.45 5.08
C PHE A 135 20.65 67.91 4.94
N TYR A 136 20.97 68.69 3.91
CA TYR A 136 22.33 69.11 3.60
C TYR A 136 22.93 70.03 4.68
N THR A 137 22.13 70.96 5.21
CA THR A 137 22.58 71.93 6.22
C THR A 137 22.95 71.29 7.57
N GLN A 138 22.59 70.02 7.81
CA GLN A 138 22.97 69.29 9.04
C GLN A 138 24.48 68.95 9.08
N TYR A 139 25.15 68.89 7.94
CA TYR A 139 26.50 68.35 7.83
C TYR A 139 27.62 69.42 7.86
N LEU A 140 27.32 70.67 8.24
CA LEU A 140 28.26 71.82 8.29
C LEU A 140 29.07 71.99 6.99
N THR A 141 28.45 71.68 5.86
CA THR A 141 29.10 71.70 4.54
C THR A 141 29.07 73.11 3.95
N ASN A 142 30.21 73.60 3.49
CA ASN A 142 30.27 74.81 2.68
C ASN A 142 29.75 74.50 1.27
N ASP A 143 29.10 75.49 0.62
CA ASP A 143 28.60 75.43 -0.76
C ASP A 143 27.17 74.86 -0.97
N LEU A 144 26.19 75.44 -0.29
CA LEU A 144 24.76 75.11 -0.47
C LEU A 144 24.27 75.40 -1.89
N LYS A 145 24.73 76.49 -2.52
CA LYS A 145 24.35 76.83 -3.90
C LYS A 145 24.62 75.66 -4.85
N ASN A 146 25.86 75.18 -4.90
CA ASN A 146 26.20 74.09 -5.81
C ASN A 146 25.52 72.78 -5.40
N ALA A 147 25.29 72.55 -4.11
CA ALA A 147 24.56 71.38 -3.64
C ALA A 147 23.11 71.35 -4.12
N VAL A 148 22.41 72.48 -4.01
CA VAL A 148 21.02 72.63 -4.48
C VAL A 148 20.95 72.47 -5.99
N SER A 149 21.86 73.11 -6.75
CA SER A 149 21.90 72.95 -8.21
C SER A 149 22.21 71.51 -8.63
N ASN A 150 23.08 70.80 -7.90
CA ASN A 150 23.33 69.38 -8.16
C ASN A 150 22.12 68.51 -7.81
N PHE A 151 21.42 68.80 -6.71
CA PHE A 151 20.17 68.11 -6.36
C PHE A 151 19.11 68.27 -7.45
N ILE A 152 18.89 69.51 -7.93
CA ILE A 152 17.94 69.82 -9.00
C ILE A 152 18.34 69.15 -10.32
N ARG A 153 19.64 69.10 -10.64
CA ARG A 153 20.13 68.39 -11.83
C ARG A 153 19.90 66.88 -11.73
N LEU A 154 20.25 66.28 -10.60
CA LEU A 154 20.16 64.83 -10.39
C LEU A 154 18.71 64.35 -10.25
N SER A 155 17.81 65.15 -9.67
CA SER A 155 16.38 64.81 -9.61
C SER A 155 15.76 64.69 -10.99
N LYS A 156 16.24 65.50 -11.95
CA LYS A 156 15.87 65.42 -13.37
C LYS A 156 16.62 64.33 -14.16
N ASN A 157 17.77 63.87 -13.65
CA ASN A 157 18.68 62.94 -14.34
C ASN A 157 19.14 61.80 -13.42
N MET A 158 18.20 60.97 -12.98
CA MET A 158 18.46 59.92 -11.98
C MET A 158 19.55 58.91 -12.39
N HIS A 159 19.77 58.70 -13.69
CA HIS A 159 20.83 57.82 -14.20
C HIS A 159 22.26 58.32 -13.86
N GLU A 160 22.44 59.61 -13.56
CA GLU A 160 23.73 60.19 -13.16
C GLU A 160 24.07 59.96 -11.67
N ILE A 161 23.11 59.51 -10.85
CA ILE A 161 23.28 59.35 -9.40
C ILE A 161 24.50 58.47 -9.06
N GLY A 162 24.70 57.37 -9.78
CA GLY A 162 25.82 56.46 -9.55
C GLY A 162 27.18 57.14 -9.70
N ASN A 163 27.34 57.99 -10.72
CA ASN A 163 28.56 58.76 -10.94
C ASN A 163 28.75 59.80 -9.81
N ALA A 164 27.68 60.53 -9.48
CA ALA A 164 27.72 61.57 -8.44
C ALA A 164 28.06 61.03 -7.04
N LEU A 165 27.66 59.80 -6.71
CA LEU A 165 28.03 59.11 -5.46
C LEU A 165 29.52 58.80 -5.33
N SER A 166 30.25 58.74 -6.44
CA SER A 166 31.70 58.51 -6.42
C SER A 166 32.51 59.79 -6.22
N SER A 167 31.86 60.96 -6.24
CA SER A 167 32.53 62.26 -6.12
C SER A 167 33.07 62.50 -4.71
N THR A 168 34.27 63.05 -4.62
CA THR A 168 34.86 63.52 -3.35
C THR A 168 34.31 64.89 -2.91
N SER A 169 33.62 65.60 -3.80
CA SER A 169 33.03 66.90 -3.51
C SER A 169 31.68 66.73 -2.82
N GLN A 170 31.56 67.23 -1.59
CA GLN A 170 30.38 67.07 -0.74
C GLN A 170 29.09 67.61 -1.39
N TYR A 171 29.17 68.74 -2.09
CA TYR A 171 28.05 69.34 -2.83
C TYR A 171 27.60 68.53 -4.06
N ILE A 172 28.31 67.46 -4.43
CA ILE A 172 27.89 66.49 -5.47
C ILE A 172 27.44 65.19 -4.81
N PHE A 173 28.20 64.72 -3.82
CA PHE A 173 27.97 63.46 -3.12
C PHE A 173 26.65 63.44 -2.34
N TYR A 174 26.39 64.45 -1.50
CA TYR A 174 25.20 64.46 -0.63
C TYR A 174 23.87 64.58 -1.38
N PRO A 175 23.74 65.38 -2.45
CA PRO A 175 22.56 65.33 -3.33
C PRO A 175 22.26 63.93 -3.85
N ALA A 176 23.29 63.22 -4.33
CA ALA A 176 23.13 61.87 -4.87
C ALA A 176 22.77 60.86 -3.77
N LEU A 177 23.39 60.97 -2.60
CA LEU A 177 23.08 60.15 -1.43
C LEU A 177 21.64 60.35 -0.95
N TYR A 178 21.17 61.60 -0.91
CA TYR A 178 19.81 61.93 -0.50
C TYR A 178 18.78 61.34 -1.46
N LEU A 179 18.97 61.51 -2.76
CA LEU A 179 18.09 60.93 -3.78
C LEU A 179 18.08 59.41 -3.75
N LEU A 180 19.25 58.77 -3.58
CA LEU A 180 19.34 57.31 -3.42
C LEU A 180 18.57 56.85 -2.18
N LYS A 181 18.73 57.53 -1.04
CA LYS A 181 18.01 57.22 0.19
C LYS A 181 16.49 57.33 0.01
N GLN A 182 16.02 58.35 -0.72
CA GLN A 182 14.61 58.53 -1.02
C GLN A 182 14.08 57.36 -1.84
N HIS A 183 14.75 57.02 -2.95
CA HIS A 183 14.38 55.87 -3.78
C HIS A 183 14.39 54.53 -3.04
N LEU A 184 15.37 54.32 -2.15
CA LEU A 184 15.44 53.11 -1.33
C LEU A 184 14.37 53.10 -0.21
N SER A 185 13.87 54.27 0.19
CA SER A 185 12.80 54.38 1.20
C SER A 185 11.43 54.08 0.58
N ASP A 186 11.21 54.40 -0.70
CA ASP A 186 10.01 54.01 -1.45
C ASP A 186 9.96 52.48 -1.65
N LEU A 187 11.11 51.79 -1.68
CA LEU A 187 11.14 50.32 -1.61
C LEU A 187 10.60 49.76 -0.29
N LYS A 188 10.50 50.58 0.78
CA LYS A 188 9.90 50.15 2.06
C LYS A 188 8.37 50.06 1.97
N GLU A 189 7.71 50.83 1.09
CA GLU A 189 6.30 50.60 0.72
C GLU A 189 6.13 49.28 -0.05
N SER A 190 7.15 48.85 -0.82
CA SER A 190 7.14 47.54 -1.47
C SER A 190 7.17 46.36 -0.49
N LYS A 191 7.54 46.59 0.78
CA LYS A 191 7.49 45.54 1.80
C LYS A 191 6.05 45.17 2.15
N ASP A 192 5.18 46.16 2.36
CA ASP A 192 3.78 45.90 2.68
C ASP A 192 3.04 45.32 1.47
N ASP A 193 3.40 45.77 0.26
CA ASP A 193 2.90 45.20 -0.99
C ASP A 193 3.38 43.76 -1.20
N PHE A 194 4.65 43.47 -0.92
CA PHE A 194 5.20 42.10 -0.94
C PHE A 194 4.57 41.21 0.14
N GLU A 195 4.36 41.74 1.33
CA GLU A 195 3.73 41.01 2.44
C GLU A 195 2.26 40.68 2.10
N THR A 196 1.55 41.63 1.48
CA THR A 196 0.14 41.46 1.10
C THR A 196 -0.04 40.59 -0.14
N ASN A 197 0.75 40.80 -1.19
CA ASN A 197 0.54 40.14 -2.50
C ASN A 197 1.33 38.84 -2.65
N ILE A 198 2.40 38.63 -1.89
CA ILE A 198 3.27 37.44 -2.02
C ILE A 198 3.24 36.59 -0.75
N VAL A 199 3.46 37.18 0.43
CA VAL A 199 3.59 36.39 1.67
C VAL A 199 2.25 35.85 2.16
N LEU A 200 1.20 36.67 2.21
CA LEU A 200 -0.13 36.23 2.66
C LEU A 200 -0.72 35.09 1.80
N PRO A 201 -0.70 35.15 0.46
CA PRO A 201 -1.23 34.07 -0.38
C PRO A 201 -0.43 32.77 -0.30
N ILE A 202 0.90 32.86 -0.14
CA ILE A 202 1.74 31.66 0.05
C ILE A 202 1.43 31.02 1.40
N LYS A 203 1.27 31.84 2.46
CA LYS A 203 0.92 31.35 3.79
C LYS A 203 -0.46 30.70 3.81
N SER A 204 -1.46 31.27 3.14
CA SER A 204 -2.80 30.68 3.06
C SER A 204 -2.79 29.35 2.30
N LYS A 205 -2.09 29.28 1.16
CA LYS A 205 -1.94 28.02 0.40
C LYS A 205 -1.20 26.94 1.18
N LEU A 206 -0.18 27.32 1.94
CA LEU A 206 0.56 26.37 2.79
C LEU A 206 -0.34 25.82 3.90
N GLN A 207 -1.21 26.66 4.48
CA GLN A 207 -2.19 26.23 5.48
C GLN A 207 -3.23 25.28 4.86
N GLU A 208 -3.79 25.58 3.69
CA GLU A 208 -4.70 24.67 2.98
C GLU A 208 -4.05 23.31 2.70
N ILE A 209 -2.80 23.28 2.23
CA ILE A 209 -2.07 22.03 1.99
C ILE A 209 -1.85 21.26 3.30
N SER A 210 -1.55 21.96 4.39
CA SER A 210 -1.37 21.34 5.71
C SER A 210 -2.68 20.73 6.20
N ASP A 211 -3.79 21.45 6.08
CA ASP A 211 -5.11 21.02 6.53
C ASP A 211 -5.61 19.82 5.68
N ASP A 212 -5.43 19.87 4.35
CA ASP A 212 -5.75 18.76 3.44
C ASP A 212 -4.88 17.52 3.69
N SER A 213 -3.58 17.72 3.97
CA SER A 213 -2.67 16.64 4.35
C SER A 213 -3.10 15.98 5.67
N ASP A 214 -3.54 16.76 6.66
CA ASP A 214 -4.04 16.24 7.93
C ASP A 214 -5.36 15.46 7.74
N GLU A 215 -6.24 15.91 6.85
CA GLU A 215 -7.47 15.22 6.48
C GLU A 215 -7.17 13.88 5.77
N GLN A 216 -6.31 13.90 4.75
CA GLN A 216 -5.87 12.67 4.06
C GLN A 216 -5.19 11.69 5.02
N TYR A 217 -4.36 12.17 5.96
CA TYR A 217 -3.74 11.31 6.95
C TYR A 217 -4.78 10.62 7.86
N LYS A 218 -5.82 11.35 8.28
CA LYS A 218 -6.94 10.78 9.05
C LYS A 218 -7.73 9.75 8.24
N GLU A 219 -8.02 10.03 6.98
CA GLU A 219 -8.71 9.09 6.08
C GLU A 219 -7.90 7.80 5.89
N ILE A 220 -6.61 7.93 5.58
CA ILE A 220 -5.71 6.77 5.41
C ILE A 220 -5.64 5.95 6.70
N THR A 221 -5.49 6.61 7.85
CA THR A 221 -5.42 5.93 9.15
C THR A 221 -6.73 5.17 9.43
N THR A 222 -7.88 5.81 9.21
CA THR A 222 -9.20 5.20 9.40
C THR A 222 -9.41 4.02 8.44
N PHE A 223 -8.98 4.15 7.18
CA PHE A 223 -9.04 3.07 6.20
C PHE A 223 -8.17 1.88 6.59
N ILE A 224 -6.92 2.13 7.01
CA ILE A 224 -5.99 1.09 7.47
C ILE A 224 -6.55 0.36 8.69
N GLU A 225 -7.04 1.09 9.69
CA GLU A 225 -7.65 0.50 10.90
C GLU A 225 -8.87 -0.36 10.54
N THR A 226 -9.74 0.14 9.66
CA THR A 226 -10.92 -0.59 9.19
C THR A 226 -10.52 -1.88 8.48
N LYS A 227 -9.55 -1.82 7.56
CA LYS A 227 -9.06 -3.00 6.84
C LYS A 227 -8.32 -3.98 7.73
N HIS A 228 -7.55 -3.49 8.70
CA HIS A 228 -6.90 -4.34 9.68
C HIS A 228 -7.92 -5.13 10.49
N ASN A 229 -8.96 -4.46 11.00
CA ASN A 229 -10.05 -5.11 11.74
C ASN A 229 -10.82 -6.13 10.88
N GLU A 230 -11.06 -5.82 9.61
CA GLU A 230 -11.72 -6.75 8.67
C GLU A 230 -10.88 -8.00 8.40
N ILE A 231 -9.57 -7.83 8.14
CA ILE A 231 -8.63 -8.94 7.95
C ILE A 231 -8.51 -9.78 9.22
N GLN A 232 -8.41 -9.13 10.39
CA GLN A 232 -8.32 -9.83 11.66
C GLN A 232 -9.55 -10.70 11.91
N LYS A 233 -10.75 -10.16 11.65
CA LYS A 233 -12.00 -10.91 11.77
C LYS A 233 -12.04 -12.12 10.82
N GLN A 234 -11.65 -11.93 9.55
CA GLN A 234 -11.57 -13.04 8.59
C GLN A 234 -10.56 -14.10 9.02
N PHE A 235 -9.39 -13.68 9.52
CA PHE A 235 -8.37 -14.60 10.02
C PHE A 235 -8.87 -15.41 11.22
N ASP A 236 -9.56 -14.76 12.16
CA ASP A 236 -10.12 -15.43 13.34
C ASP A 236 -11.22 -16.44 12.95
N GLU A 237 -12.08 -16.09 11.99
CA GLU A 237 -13.09 -17.01 11.43
C GLU A 237 -12.44 -18.21 10.72
N GLN A 238 -11.43 -17.99 9.88
CA GLN A 238 -10.70 -19.06 9.21
C GLN A 238 -9.92 -19.94 10.19
N SER A 239 -9.29 -19.34 11.20
CA SER A 239 -8.58 -20.04 12.27
C SER A 239 -9.53 -20.94 13.07
N LYS A 240 -10.74 -20.47 13.36
CA LYS A 240 -11.80 -21.30 13.98
C LYS A 240 -12.20 -22.45 13.05
N GLY A 241 -12.45 -22.18 11.77
CA GLY A 241 -12.78 -23.21 10.79
C GLY A 241 -11.70 -24.28 10.64
N LEU A 242 -10.42 -23.89 10.64
CA LEU A 242 -9.30 -24.84 10.60
C LEU A 242 -9.19 -25.69 11.87
N LYS A 243 -9.47 -25.12 13.06
CA LYS A 243 -9.52 -25.88 14.31
C LYS A 243 -10.64 -26.91 14.29
N GLU A 244 -11.82 -26.53 13.82
CA GLU A 244 -12.97 -27.44 13.66
C GLU A 244 -12.66 -28.54 12.65
N PHE A 245 -12.11 -28.20 11.48
CA PHE A 245 -11.69 -29.17 10.46
C PHE A 245 -10.65 -30.15 11.01
N ARG A 246 -9.63 -29.67 11.72
CA ARG A 246 -8.62 -30.52 12.35
C ARG A 246 -9.25 -31.48 13.36
N SER A 247 -10.21 -31.01 14.17
CA SER A 247 -10.95 -31.86 15.09
C SER A 247 -11.74 -32.95 14.35
N LEU A 248 -12.41 -32.60 13.26
CA LEU A 248 -13.16 -33.56 12.44
C LEU A 248 -12.24 -34.61 11.80
N ILE A 249 -11.07 -34.20 11.30
CA ILE A 249 -10.08 -35.13 10.73
C ILE A 249 -9.54 -36.09 11.80
N ASN A 250 -9.24 -35.60 13.00
CA ASN A 250 -8.79 -36.47 14.09
C ASN A 250 -9.88 -37.49 14.45
N VAL A 251 -11.14 -37.05 14.61
CA VAL A 251 -12.27 -37.94 14.89
C VAL A 251 -12.46 -38.97 13.76
N TRP A 252 -12.38 -38.54 12.51
CA TRP A 252 -12.47 -39.44 11.35
C TRP A 252 -11.31 -40.43 11.32
N GLN A 253 -10.09 -39.98 11.61
CA GLN A 253 -8.91 -40.82 11.65
C GLN A 253 -9.06 -41.90 12.74
N ASP A 254 -9.46 -41.51 13.95
CA ASP A 254 -9.70 -42.43 15.06
C ASP A 254 -10.81 -43.43 14.71
N GLU A 255 -11.91 -42.98 14.09
CA GLU A 255 -13.00 -43.86 13.64
C GLU A 255 -12.51 -44.86 12.58
N LYS A 256 -11.72 -44.41 11.61
CA LYS A 256 -11.19 -45.27 10.55
C LYS A 256 -10.17 -46.26 11.06
N GLU A 257 -9.30 -45.84 11.97
CA GLU A 257 -8.33 -46.71 12.61
C GLU A 257 -9.04 -47.79 13.43
N ALA A 258 -10.05 -47.43 14.24
CA ALA A 258 -10.87 -48.39 14.97
C ALA A 258 -11.57 -49.39 14.04
N ARG A 259 -12.18 -48.91 12.94
CA ARG A 259 -12.85 -49.78 11.95
C ARG A 259 -11.89 -50.68 11.20
N LEU A 260 -10.68 -50.21 10.87
CA LEU A 260 -9.67 -51.03 10.21
C LEU A 260 -9.15 -52.12 11.14
N ASN A 261 -8.93 -51.80 12.42
CA ASN A 261 -8.51 -52.77 13.43
C ASN A 261 -9.59 -53.84 13.66
N ASP A 262 -10.86 -53.43 13.81
CA ASP A 262 -12.01 -54.35 13.91
C ASP A 262 -12.15 -55.25 12.67
N LEU A 263 -11.95 -54.66 11.48
CA LEU A 263 -11.98 -55.41 10.22
C LEU A 263 -10.81 -56.40 10.14
N GLU A 264 -9.60 -55.99 10.51
CA GLU A 264 -8.42 -56.84 10.54
C GLU A 264 -8.61 -58.01 11.51
N GLU A 265 -9.14 -57.76 12.70
CA GLU A 265 -9.47 -58.80 13.68
C GLU A 265 -10.54 -59.75 13.15
N THR A 266 -11.60 -59.22 12.54
CA THR A 266 -12.66 -60.00 11.89
C THR A 266 -12.10 -60.87 10.77
N TYR A 267 -11.22 -60.34 9.92
CA TYR A 267 -10.59 -61.09 8.84
C TYR A 267 -9.62 -62.15 9.36
N LYS A 268 -8.82 -61.85 10.39
CA LYS A 268 -7.95 -62.85 11.05
C LYS A 268 -8.76 -63.99 11.64
N ASN A 269 -9.86 -63.69 12.34
CA ASN A 269 -10.78 -64.69 12.90
C ASN A 269 -11.48 -65.50 11.81
N LYS A 270 -11.92 -64.85 10.72
CA LYS A 270 -12.55 -65.54 9.60
C LYS A 270 -11.57 -66.45 8.86
N LEU A 271 -10.34 -65.99 8.62
CA LEU A 271 -9.32 -66.76 7.90
C LEU A 271 -8.83 -67.96 8.73
N SER A 272 -8.60 -67.77 10.03
CA SER A 272 -8.16 -68.87 10.92
C SER A 272 -9.21 -69.98 11.05
N LEU A 273 -10.51 -69.65 10.96
CA LEU A 273 -11.60 -70.59 11.15
C LEU A 273 -12.21 -71.16 9.86
N ALA A 274 -12.17 -70.45 8.72
CA ALA A 274 -12.74 -70.91 7.45
C ALA A 274 -11.82 -71.85 6.66
N LEU A 275 -10.49 -71.69 6.78
CA LEU A 275 -9.50 -72.56 6.12
C LEU A 275 -9.62 -74.04 6.55
N PRO A 276 -9.80 -74.38 7.84
CA PRO A 276 -9.99 -75.76 8.27
C PRO A 276 -11.26 -76.44 7.74
N GLU A 277 -12.41 -75.74 7.70
CA GLU A 277 -13.67 -76.29 7.16
C GLU A 277 -13.52 -76.66 5.68
N LEU A 278 -12.91 -75.76 4.89
CA LEU A 278 -12.62 -76.02 3.47
C LEU A 278 -11.69 -77.22 3.29
N HIS A 279 -10.66 -77.34 4.14
CA HIS A 279 -9.73 -78.47 4.09
C HIS A 279 -10.42 -79.81 4.35
N TRP A 280 -11.26 -79.89 5.39
CA TRP A 280 -12.00 -81.11 5.74
C TRP A 280 -13.04 -81.49 4.69
N ASN A 281 -13.76 -80.50 4.14
CA ASN A 281 -14.71 -80.74 3.05
C ASN A 281 -14.00 -81.26 1.79
N ASN A 282 -12.89 -80.67 1.39
CA ASN A 282 -12.12 -81.14 0.23
C ASN A 282 -11.61 -82.58 0.44
N ARG A 283 -11.06 -82.88 1.62
CA ARG A 283 -10.63 -84.25 1.99
C ARG A 283 -11.80 -85.24 1.96
N SER A 284 -12.97 -84.87 2.49
CA SER A 284 -14.17 -85.71 2.44
C SER A 284 -14.57 -86.02 0.99
N GLU A 285 -14.56 -85.02 0.12
CA GLU A 285 -14.91 -85.18 -1.29
C GLU A 285 -13.94 -86.11 -2.04
N GLU A 286 -12.63 -85.97 -1.80
CA GLU A 286 -11.60 -86.85 -2.34
C GLU A 286 -11.83 -88.32 -1.95
N TYR A 287 -12.02 -88.60 -0.65
CA TYR A 287 -12.28 -89.95 -0.18
C TYR A 287 -13.62 -90.50 -0.65
N ARG A 288 -14.65 -89.65 -0.79
CA ARG A 288 -15.94 -90.04 -1.38
C ARG A 288 -15.81 -90.39 -2.86
N ARG A 289 -14.93 -89.71 -3.59
CA ARG A 289 -14.61 -90.04 -4.99
C ARG A 289 -13.83 -91.35 -5.08
N LEU A 290 -12.84 -91.56 -4.20
CA LEU A 290 -12.11 -92.82 -4.10
C LEU A 290 -13.04 -93.98 -3.74
N ALA A 291 -13.93 -93.81 -2.77
CA ALA A 291 -14.93 -94.82 -2.39
C ALA A 291 -15.79 -95.21 -3.58
N ARG A 292 -16.34 -94.23 -4.33
CA ARG A 292 -17.11 -94.49 -5.56
C ARG A 292 -16.30 -95.21 -6.63
N CYS A 293 -15.04 -94.84 -6.82
CA CYS A 293 -14.14 -95.52 -7.76
C CYS A 293 -13.93 -96.98 -7.37
N TRP A 294 -13.61 -97.25 -6.10
CA TRP A 294 -13.44 -98.60 -5.57
C TRP A 294 -14.74 -99.42 -5.59
N THR A 295 -15.90 -98.79 -5.40
CA THR A 295 -17.21 -99.44 -5.60
C THR A 295 -17.39 -99.84 -7.06
N GLY A 296 -17.01 -98.98 -8.01
CA GLY A 296 -17.00 -99.33 -9.43
C GLY A 296 -16.09 -100.51 -9.74
N VAL A 297 -14.86 -100.50 -9.21
CA VAL A 297 -13.90 -101.63 -9.33
C VAL A 297 -14.48 -102.91 -8.75
N LEU A 298 -15.13 -102.85 -7.59
CA LEU A 298 -15.79 -104.00 -6.96
C LEU A 298 -16.90 -104.56 -7.86
N VAL A 299 -17.76 -103.71 -8.43
CA VAL A 299 -18.83 -104.15 -9.33
C VAL A 299 -18.26 -104.81 -10.59
N VAL A 300 -17.28 -104.19 -11.25
CA VAL A 300 -16.61 -104.77 -12.42
C VAL A 300 -15.96 -106.11 -12.08
N PHE A 301 -15.32 -106.21 -10.92
CA PHE A 301 -14.68 -107.45 -10.47
C PHE A 301 -15.70 -108.57 -10.20
N VAL A 302 -16.85 -108.25 -9.60
CA VAL A 302 -17.94 -109.22 -9.40
C VAL A 302 -18.52 -109.69 -10.74
N VAL A 303 -18.71 -108.79 -11.71
CA VAL A 303 -19.17 -109.17 -13.06
C VAL A 303 -18.12 -110.05 -13.76
N ALA A 304 -16.83 -109.67 -13.70
CA ALA A 304 -15.73 -110.45 -14.25
C ALA A 304 -15.63 -111.84 -13.61
N LEU A 305 -15.90 -111.95 -12.30
CA LEU A 305 -15.98 -113.23 -11.60
C LEU A 305 -17.09 -114.12 -12.16
N VAL A 306 -18.29 -113.58 -12.37
CA VAL A 306 -19.42 -114.34 -12.94
C VAL A 306 -19.11 -114.82 -14.35
N VAL A 307 -18.50 -113.96 -15.19
CA VAL A 307 -18.07 -114.33 -16.54
C VAL A 307 -16.97 -115.39 -16.51
N SER A 308 -15.96 -115.23 -15.63
CA SER A 308 -14.87 -116.20 -15.47
C SER A 308 -15.39 -117.57 -15.00
N LEU A 309 -16.35 -117.58 -14.05
CA LEU A 309 -17.02 -118.82 -13.63
C LEU A 309 -17.79 -119.49 -14.78
N ARG A 310 -18.48 -118.71 -15.62
CA ARG A 310 -19.16 -119.23 -16.83
C ARG A 310 -18.17 -119.88 -17.79
N GLU A 311 -17.10 -119.17 -18.15
CA GLU A 311 -16.08 -119.71 -19.07
C GLU A 311 -15.39 -120.94 -18.49
N LEU A 312 -15.08 -120.94 -17.19
CA LEU A 312 -14.48 -122.08 -16.52
C LEU A 312 -15.41 -123.31 -16.52
N VAL A 313 -16.72 -123.12 -16.34
CA VAL A 313 -17.71 -124.21 -16.47
C VAL A 313 -17.74 -124.76 -17.90
N ILE A 314 -17.69 -123.91 -18.92
CA ILE A 314 -17.62 -124.34 -20.33
C ILE A 314 -16.33 -125.12 -20.59
N VAL A 315 -15.17 -124.58 -20.18
CA VAL A 315 -13.87 -125.24 -20.34
C VAL A 315 -13.87 -126.60 -19.63
N ILE A 316 -14.36 -126.71 -18.40
CA ILE A 316 -14.46 -127.99 -17.70
C ILE A 316 -15.39 -128.98 -18.44
N HIS A 317 -16.49 -128.50 -19.01
CA HIS A 317 -17.42 -129.34 -19.77
C HIS A 317 -16.78 -129.86 -21.08
N GLU A 318 -16.06 -128.99 -21.79
CA GLU A 318 -15.38 -129.33 -23.05
C GLU A 318 -14.15 -130.22 -22.81
N TYR A 319 -13.35 -129.95 -21.77
CA TYR A 319 -12.28 -130.85 -21.29
C TYR A 319 -12.80 -132.19 -20.74
N SER A 320 -14.11 -132.30 -20.46
CA SER A 320 -14.72 -133.57 -20.06
C SER A 320 -15.16 -134.43 -21.25
N LEU A 321 -15.27 -133.84 -22.45
CA LEU A 321 -15.73 -134.52 -23.67
C LEU A 321 -14.59 -135.06 -24.53
N ASP A 322 -13.36 -134.59 -24.36
CA ASP A 322 -12.20 -135.04 -25.12
C ASP A 322 -11.09 -135.62 -24.22
N THR A 323 -11.01 -136.96 -24.24
CA THR A 323 -9.87 -137.83 -23.92
C THR A 323 -9.26 -137.86 -22.50
N VAL A 324 -9.22 -139.10 -22.00
CA VAL A 324 -8.51 -139.68 -20.85
C VAL A 324 -7.11 -139.11 -20.61
N GLN A 325 -6.93 -138.42 -19.48
CA GLN A 325 -5.71 -138.45 -18.68
C GLN A 325 -6.05 -138.18 -17.21
N GLU A 326 -6.01 -139.23 -16.40
CA GLU A 326 -6.16 -139.17 -14.94
C GLU A 326 -4.92 -138.49 -14.34
N ILE A 327 -5.05 -137.22 -13.96
CA ILE A 327 -4.09 -136.57 -13.05
C ILE A 327 -4.44 -137.05 -11.63
N PRO A 328 -3.64 -137.90 -10.96
CA PRO A 328 -4.13 -138.74 -9.86
C PRO A 328 -4.27 -138.06 -8.49
N PHE A 329 -4.09 -136.74 -8.37
CA PHE A 329 -3.94 -136.11 -7.04
C PHE A 329 -4.77 -134.84 -6.80
N VAL A 330 -5.54 -134.35 -7.78
CA VAL A 330 -6.41 -133.18 -7.59
C VAL A 330 -7.79 -133.44 -8.19
N SER A 331 -8.80 -133.53 -7.34
CA SER A 331 -10.20 -133.59 -7.79
C SER A 331 -10.56 -132.35 -8.60
N LYS A 332 -11.23 -132.51 -9.75
CA LYS A 332 -11.72 -131.40 -10.60
C LYS A 332 -12.55 -130.39 -9.78
N SER A 333 -13.27 -130.86 -8.75
CA SER A 333 -14.04 -130.01 -7.83
C SER A 333 -13.16 -129.20 -6.86
N PHE A 334 -11.98 -129.69 -6.50
CA PHE A 334 -11.08 -129.00 -5.57
C PHE A 334 -10.49 -127.71 -6.14
N ILE A 335 -10.14 -127.71 -7.44
CA ILE A 335 -9.64 -126.52 -8.15
C ILE A 335 -10.72 -125.43 -8.18
N LEU A 336 -11.96 -125.80 -8.49
CA LEU A 336 -13.09 -124.87 -8.54
C LEU A 336 -13.38 -124.24 -7.16
N VAL A 337 -13.40 -125.05 -6.09
CA VAL A 337 -13.60 -124.54 -4.72
C VAL A 337 -12.46 -123.63 -4.27
N SER A 338 -11.21 -123.93 -4.64
CA SER A 338 -10.03 -123.11 -4.31
C SER A 338 -10.08 -121.74 -5.01
N ILE A 339 -10.42 -121.72 -6.31
CA ILE A 339 -10.58 -120.49 -7.09
C ILE A 339 -11.71 -119.62 -6.53
N ILE A 340 -12.88 -120.20 -6.24
CA ILE A 340 -14.00 -119.47 -5.63
C ILE A 340 -13.59 -118.89 -4.28
N SER A 341 -12.90 -119.67 -3.43
CA SER A 341 -12.44 -119.21 -2.11
C SER A 341 -11.48 -118.02 -2.21
N PHE A 342 -10.56 -118.06 -3.19
CA PHE A 342 -9.65 -116.95 -3.46
C PHE A 342 -10.41 -115.68 -3.91
N PHE A 343 -11.39 -115.81 -4.80
CA PHE A 343 -12.20 -114.67 -5.24
C PHE A 343 -13.05 -114.07 -4.12
N VAL A 344 -13.67 -114.91 -3.28
CA VAL A 344 -14.40 -114.45 -2.09
C VAL A 344 -13.48 -113.67 -1.14
N TYR A 345 -12.23 -114.11 -0.99
CA TYR A 345 -11.24 -113.37 -0.20
C TYR A 345 -10.94 -111.99 -0.81
N ILE A 346 -10.72 -111.88 -2.12
CA ILE A 346 -10.49 -110.59 -2.79
C ILE A 346 -11.69 -109.66 -2.66
N ILE A 347 -12.92 -110.18 -2.85
CA ILE A 347 -14.15 -109.40 -2.63
C ILE A 347 -14.21 -108.86 -1.20
N ARG A 348 -13.88 -109.69 -0.19
CA ARG A 348 -13.84 -109.25 1.21
C ARG A 348 -12.85 -108.11 1.44
N VAL A 349 -11.67 -108.17 0.82
CA VAL A 349 -10.67 -107.09 0.89
C VAL A 349 -11.17 -105.83 0.22
N LEU A 350 -11.75 -105.92 -0.98
CA LEU A 350 -12.32 -104.77 -1.70
C LEU A 350 -13.46 -104.10 -0.91
N ILE A 351 -14.36 -104.89 -0.31
CA ILE A 351 -15.42 -104.36 0.57
C ILE A 351 -14.82 -103.59 1.74
N LYS A 352 -13.76 -104.12 2.38
CA LYS A 352 -13.07 -103.39 3.47
C LYS A 352 -12.45 -102.08 2.99
N ILE A 353 -11.86 -102.04 1.79
CA ILE A 353 -11.31 -100.80 1.21
C ILE A 353 -12.41 -99.78 0.94
N VAL A 354 -13.54 -100.21 0.35
CA VAL A 354 -14.69 -99.33 0.10
C VAL A 354 -15.25 -98.77 1.42
N MET A 355 -15.49 -99.63 2.41
CA MET A 355 -15.99 -99.24 3.72
C MET A 355 -15.04 -98.27 4.43
N SER A 356 -13.72 -98.51 4.34
CA SER A 356 -12.70 -97.63 4.91
C SER A 356 -12.73 -96.23 4.29
N ASN A 357 -12.78 -96.12 2.97
CA ASN A 357 -12.86 -94.82 2.29
C ASN A 357 -14.19 -94.10 2.57
N HIS A 358 -15.29 -94.85 2.69
CA HIS A 358 -16.58 -94.28 3.05
C HIS A 358 -16.59 -93.74 4.49
N HIS A 359 -16.03 -94.50 5.44
CA HIS A 359 -15.88 -94.07 6.84
C HIS A 359 -15.05 -92.79 6.94
N LEU A 360 -13.88 -92.75 6.28
CA LEU A 360 -13.04 -91.55 6.24
C LEU A 360 -13.77 -90.35 5.65
N ALA A 361 -14.51 -90.53 4.56
CA ALA A 361 -15.30 -89.45 3.98
C ALA A 361 -16.34 -88.90 4.96
N THR A 362 -17.07 -89.79 5.66
CA THR A 362 -18.09 -89.41 6.65
C THR A 362 -17.46 -88.75 7.89
N GLU A 363 -16.33 -89.24 8.38
CA GLU A 363 -15.60 -88.62 9.50
C GLU A 363 -15.10 -87.22 9.15
N TYR A 364 -14.53 -87.02 7.96
CA TYR A 364 -14.12 -85.69 7.52
C TYR A 364 -15.30 -84.73 7.33
N GLU A 365 -16.46 -85.24 6.88
CA GLU A 365 -17.70 -84.45 6.81
C GLU A 365 -18.21 -84.06 8.21
N GLN A 366 -18.16 -84.98 9.18
CA GLN A 366 -18.47 -84.68 10.58
C GLN A 366 -17.52 -83.64 11.17
N LYS A 367 -16.22 -83.74 10.89
CA LYS A 367 -15.22 -82.74 11.31
C LYS A 367 -15.47 -81.38 10.66
N ALA A 368 -15.87 -81.33 9.39
CA ALA A 368 -16.27 -80.09 8.73
C ALA A 368 -17.54 -79.48 9.37
N ALA A 369 -18.55 -80.30 9.65
CA ALA A 369 -19.78 -79.87 10.32
C ALA A 369 -19.51 -79.35 11.74
N LEU A 370 -18.64 -80.02 12.51
CA LEU A 370 -18.22 -79.57 13.83
C LEU A 370 -17.43 -78.25 13.76
N THR A 371 -16.56 -78.09 12.76
CA THR A 371 -15.83 -76.83 12.51
C THR A 371 -16.82 -75.70 12.22
N ARG A 372 -17.83 -75.95 11.39
CA ARG A 372 -18.88 -74.98 11.05
C ARG A 372 -19.77 -74.64 12.26
N PHE A 373 -20.08 -75.62 13.10
CA PHE A 373 -20.80 -75.39 14.35
C PHE A 373 -20.00 -74.50 15.31
N TYR A 374 -18.70 -74.76 15.46
CA TYR A 374 -17.80 -73.94 16.26
C TYR A 374 -17.67 -72.50 15.72
N GLN A 375 -17.57 -72.34 14.40
CA GLN A 375 -17.63 -71.03 13.74
C GLN A 375 -18.92 -70.28 14.08
N ALA A 376 -20.08 -70.96 14.02
CA ALA A 376 -21.37 -70.36 14.35
C ALA A 376 -21.46 -69.90 15.81
N LEU A 377 -20.93 -70.69 16.75
CA LEU A 377 -20.89 -70.33 18.18
C LEU A 377 -20.00 -69.11 18.44
N THR A 378 -18.83 -69.07 17.81
CA THR A 378 -17.89 -67.94 17.94
C THR A 378 -18.47 -66.68 17.32
N TYR A 379 -19.14 -66.80 16.17
CA TYR A 379 -19.82 -65.67 15.52
C TYR A 379 -21.02 -65.15 16.33
N ALA A 380 -21.73 -66.04 17.05
CA ALA A 380 -22.84 -65.66 17.93
C ALA A 380 -22.39 -65.00 19.25
N GLY A 381 -21.09 -64.80 19.46
CA GLY A 381 -20.54 -64.14 20.65
C GLY A 381 -20.72 -64.95 21.94
N THR A 382 -20.90 -66.27 21.83
CA THR A 382 -20.99 -67.14 23.01
C THR A 382 -19.59 -67.33 23.59
N ASP A 383 -19.40 -67.03 24.87
CA ASP A 383 -18.11 -67.23 25.56
C ASP A 383 -17.88 -68.74 25.76
N ILE A 384 -17.11 -69.34 24.85
CA ILE A 384 -16.77 -70.77 24.90
C ILE A 384 -15.64 -70.93 25.91
N SER A 385 -15.92 -71.63 27.00
CA SER A 385 -14.94 -71.89 28.06
C SER A 385 -13.70 -72.62 27.50
N GLN A 386 -12.56 -72.45 28.16
CA GLN A 386 -11.31 -73.10 27.73
C GLN A 386 -11.46 -74.63 27.66
N GLU A 387 -12.23 -75.24 28.58
CA GLU A 387 -12.49 -76.67 28.61
C GLU A 387 -13.28 -77.13 27.37
N GLU A 388 -14.32 -76.40 26.97
CA GLU A 388 -15.11 -76.68 25.75
C GLU A 388 -14.27 -76.51 24.48
N ARG A 389 -13.42 -75.48 24.41
CA ARG A 389 -12.51 -75.27 23.27
C ARG A 389 -11.54 -76.44 23.11
N ILE A 390 -11.01 -76.93 24.23
CA ILE A 390 -10.10 -78.08 24.26
C ILE A 390 -10.81 -79.35 23.75
N ILE A 391 -12.07 -79.59 24.16
CA ILE A 391 -12.88 -80.73 23.70
C ILE A 391 -13.11 -80.66 22.18
N ILE A 392 -13.43 -79.49 21.65
CA ILE A 392 -13.68 -79.30 20.21
C ILE A 392 -12.40 -79.52 19.41
N ILE A 393 -11.27 -78.98 19.85
CA ILE A 393 -9.95 -79.21 19.22
C ILE A 393 -9.60 -80.70 19.26
N HIS A 394 -9.81 -81.38 20.39
CA HIS A 394 -9.59 -82.82 20.50
C HIS A 394 -10.41 -83.60 19.46
N SER A 395 -11.70 -83.29 19.33
CA SER A 395 -12.59 -83.96 18.37
C SER A 395 -12.21 -83.69 16.91
N LEU A 396 -11.70 -82.50 16.58
CA LEU A 396 -11.25 -82.15 15.22
C LEU A 396 -9.92 -82.81 14.86
N PHE A 397 -8.96 -82.90 15.79
CA PHE A 397 -7.60 -83.38 15.53
C PHE A 397 -7.35 -84.83 15.95
N SER A 398 -8.33 -85.53 16.52
CA SER A 398 -8.22 -86.97 16.81
C SER A 398 -7.92 -87.78 15.55
N LYS A 399 -7.13 -88.85 15.69
CA LYS A 399 -6.83 -89.78 14.59
C LYS A 399 -8.12 -90.49 14.16
N THR A 400 -8.38 -90.52 12.86
CA THR A 400 -9.52 -91.23 12.26
C THR A 400 -9.24 -92.72 12.18
N GLU A 401 -10.05 -93.52 12.87
CA GLU A 401 -9.95 -94.98 12.80
C GLU A 401 -10.49 -95.47 11.46
N THR A 402 -9.79 -96.41 10.83
CA THR A 402 -10.26 -97.00 9.59
C THR A 402 -10.60 -98.46 9.81
N GLY A 403 -11.56 -98.99 9.05
CA GLY A 403 -11.89 -100.43 9.08
C GLY A 403 -10.70 -101.36 8.70
N LEU A 404 -9.56 -100.79 8.28
CA LEU A 404 -8.32 -101.47 7.91
C LEU A 404 -7.17 -101.26 8.91
N VAL A 405 -7.14 -100.14 9.64
CA VAL A 405 -6.11 -99.79 10.62
C VAL A 405 -6.80 -99.40 11.91
N LYS A 406 -6.69 -100.26 12.93
CA LYS A 406 -7.04 -99.92 14.31
C LYS A 406 -5.81 -99.33 14.97
N THR A 407 -5.92 -98.12 15.52
CA THR A 407 -4.85 -97.49 16.29
C THR A 407 -5.18 -97.58 17.77
N GLU A 408 -4.35 -98.29 18.55
CA GLU A 408 -4.33 -98.12 20.02
C GLU A 408 -3.66 -96.77 20.31
N SER A 409 -4.44 -95.68 20.38
CA SER A 409 -3.88 -94.32 20.42
C SER A 409 -4.58 -93.40 21.44
N SER A 410 -4.56 -93.76 22.72
CA SER A 410 -4.91 -92.80 23.80
C SER A 410 -3.73 -91.89 24.17
N ASN A 411 -2.49 -92.39 24.18
CA ASN A 411 -1.38 -91.70 24.84
C ASN A 411 -0.78 -90.49 24.09
N ASP A 412 -0.82 -90.45 22.76
CA ASP A 412 -0.19 -89.36 21.97
C ASP A 412 -1.02 -88.06 22.00
N VAL A 413 -2.34 -88.19 22.03
CA VAL A 413 -3.25 -87.04 21.96
C VAL A 413 -3.33 -86.34 23.31
N ASP A 414 -3.32 -87.11 24.41
CA ASP A 414 -3.22 -86.57 25.77
C ASP A 414 -1.91 -85.81 26.01
N ALA A 415 -0.80 -86.24 25.39
CA ALA A 415 0.46 -85.53 25.44
C ALA A 415 0.39 -84.14 24.75
N ILE A 416 -0.25 -84.05 23.57
CA ILE A 416 -0.44 -82.78 22.86
C ILE A 416 -1.40 -81.85 23.64
N LEU A 417 -2.46 -82.40 24.22
CA LEU A 417 -3.39 -81.70 25.11
C LEU A 417 -2.70 -81.10 26.33
N SER A 418 -1.79 -81.85 26.96
CA SER A 418 -1.02 -81.37 28.10
C SER A 418 -0.09 -80.20 27.76
N VAL A 419 0.36 -80.11 26.51
CA VAL A 419 1.20 -79.00 26.02
C VAL A 419 0.36 -77.78 25.66
N LEU A 420 -0.79 -77.98 25.02
CA LEU A 420 -1.72 -76.90 24.67
C LEU A 420 -2.34 -76.24 25.92
N SER A 421 -2.73 -77.03 26.92
CA SER A 421 -3.26 -76.50 28.19
C SER A 421 -2.21 -75.72 29.00
N LYS A 422 -0.93 -76.08 28.88
CA LYS A 422 0.18 -75.39 29.57
C LYS A 422 0.52 -74.01 28.98
N ASN A 423 0.26 -73.82 27.68
CA ASN A 423 0.58 -72.60 26.94
C ASN A 423 -0.60 -71.62 26.79
N ALA A 424 -1.81 -72.00 27.24
CA ALA A 424 -3.02 -71.19 27.16
C ALA A 424 -3.28 -70.37 28.44
N LYS A 425 -2.22 -69.83 29.06
CA LYS A 425 -2.31 -69.01 30.29
C LYS A 425 -2.25 -67.52 29.99
#